data_AF-A0A1W2ENG5-F1
#
_entry.id   AF-A0A1W2ENG5-F1
#
_cell.length_a   1.000
_cell.length_b   1.000
_cell.length_c   1.000
_cell.angle_alpha   90.00
_cell.angle_beta   90.00
_cell.angle_gamma   90.00
#
_symmetry.space_group_name_H-M   'P 1'
#
loop_
_entity.id
_entity.type
_entity.pdbx_description
1 polymer ?
#
loop_
_entity_poly.entity_id
_entity_poly.type
_entity_poly.pdbx_seq_one_letter_code
_entity_poly.pdbx_strand_id
1 'polypeptide(L)'
;MQAWVDQVCAADDPILVVSAVVAMSPKFAQGQQPTEADRPAVIATLTKLRDMHTESKTAYDAIGPSPLPRGDELVAGRRKGLGEIVTKLQDYLDKARSFPPQGLDSPLLLAGIDAMTWKPEGPSLSDLQAPKCTK
;
A
#
# COMPACT_ATOMS: atom_id res chain seq x y z
N MET A 1 20.03 9.35 -15.11
CA MET A 1 19.08 10.17 -14.34
C MET A 1 17.64 9.79 -14.67
N GLN A 2 17.13 10.05 -15.89
CA GLN A 2 15.74 9.73 -16.27
C GLN A 2 15.36 8.26 -15.99
N ALA A 3 16.19 7.30 -16.41
CA ALA A 3 15.94 5.88 -16.15
C ALA A 3 15.77 5.52 -14.66
N TRP A 4 16.44 6.24 -13.75
CA TRP A 4 16.26 6.01 -12.31
C TRP A 4 14.92 6.60 -11.82
N VAL A 5 14.55 7.77 -12.34
CA VAL A 5 13.23 8.37 -12.08
C VAL A 5 12.12 7.44 -12.57
N ASP A 6 12.27 6.87 -13.78
CA ASP A 6 11.28 5.94 -14.35
C ASP A 6 11.12 4.68 -13.49
N GLN A 7 12.21 4.17 -12.88
CA GLN A 7 12.13 3.07 -11.92
C GLN A 7 11.35 3.44 -10.67
N VAL A 8 11.58 4.63 -10.10
CA VAL A 8 10.83 5.13 -8.94
C VAL A 8 9.35 5.28 -9.27
N CYS A 9 9.04 5.86 -10.44
CA CYS A 9 7.67 6.02 -10.90
C CYS A 9 6.96 4.68 -11.11
N ALA A 10 7.62 3.72 -11.77
CA ALA A 10 7.09 2.36 -11.95
C ALA A 10 6.90 1.64 -10.60
N ALA A 11 7.76 1.91 -9.61
CA ALA A 11 7.60 1.36 -8.27
C ALA A 11 6.42 1.99 -7.50
N ASP A 12 6.03 3.22 -7.82
CA ASP A 12 4.85 3.89 -7.24
C ASP A 12 3.53 3.50 -7.94
N ASP A 13 3.57 3.05 -9.21
CA ASP A 13 2.36 2.72 -9.98
C ASP A 13 1.35 1.79 -9.27
N PRO A 14 1.77 0.68 -8.63
CA PRO A 14 0.84 -0.22 -7.96
C PRO A 14 0.04 0.49 -6.86
N ILE A 15 0.62 1.46 -6.16
CA ILE A 15 -0.02 2.12 -5.01
C ILE A 15 -0.87 3.34 -5.41
N LEU A 16 -0.77 3.82 -6.65
CA LEU A 16 -1.60 4.94 -7.15
C LEU A 16 -3.11 4.61 -7.18
N VAL A 17 -3.48 3.33 -7.27
CA VAL A 17 -4.88 2.89 -7.35
C VAL A 17 -5.43 2.38 -6.01
N VAL A 18 -4.70 2.53 -4.91
CA VAL A 18 -5.15 2.13 -3.55
C VAL A 18 -6.49 2.75 -3.19
N SER A 19 -6.67 4.05 -3.48
CA SER A 19 -7.92 4.76 -3.19
C SER A 19 -9.13 4.16 -3.90
N ALA A 20 -8.97 3.69 -5.13
CA ALA A 20 -10.01 3.00 -5.88
C ALA A 20 -10.35 1.63 -5.24
N VAL A 21 -9.33 0.89 -4.80
CA VAL A 21 -9.54 -0.39 -4.09
C VAL A 21 -10.29 -0.19 -2.78
N VAL A 22 -9.90 0.81 -1.99
CA VAL A 22 -10.60 1.15 -0.73
C VAL A 22 -12.04 1.60 -1.02
N ALA A 23 -12.27 2.39 -2.06
CA ALA A 23 -13.61 2.84 -2.43
C ALA A 23 -14.56 1.70 -2.86
N MET A 24 -14.01 0.65 -3.50
CA MET A 24 -14.72 -0.55 -3.95
C MET A 24 -14.84 -1.65 -2.88
N SER A 25 -14.25 -1.46 -1.69
CA SER A 25 -14.29 -2.44 -0.61
C SER A 25 -15.72 -2.69 -0.11
N PRO A 26 -16.01 -3.87 0.47
CA PRO A 26 -17.28 -4.14 1.14
C PRO A 26 -17.61 -3.07 2.17
N LYS A 27 -18.84 -2.55 2.13
CA LYS A 27 -19.35 -1.58 3.11
C LYS A 27 -20.47 -2.22 3.89
N PHE A 28 -20.34 -2.22 5.21
CA PHE A 28 -21.37 -2.69 6.12
C PHE A 28 -22.15 -1.49 6.63
N ALA A 29 -23.48 -1.55 6.54
CA ALA A 29 -24.34 -0.48 7.04
C ALA A 29 -24.16 -0.33 8.56
N GLN A 30 -24.41 0.87 9.08
CA GLN A 30 -24.31 1.11 10.52
C GLN A 30 -25.29 0.19 11.28
N GLY A 31 -24.75 -0.63 12.19
CA GLY A 31 -25.53 -1.62 12.95
C GLY A 31 -25.71 -2.98 12.25
N GLN A 32 -25.25 -3.16 11.02
CA GLN A 32 -25.19 -4.46 10.36
C GLN A 32 -23.86 -5.12 10.64
N GLN A 33 -23.89 -6.25 11.36
CA GLN A 33 -22.68 -7.05 11.56
C GLN A 33 -22.37 -7.87 10.29
N PRO A 34 -21.09 -7.99 9.91
CA PRO A 34 -20.68 -8.90 8.84
C PRO A 34 -21.04 -10.33 9.19
N THR A 35 -21.32 -11.11 8.15
CA THR A 35 -21.61 -12.54 8.22
C THR A 35 -20.44 -13.35 7.66
N GLU A 36 -20.45 -14.67 7.86
CA GLU A 36 -19.42 -15.54 7.30
C GLU A 36 -19.36 -15.48 5.77
N ALA A 37 -20.50 -15.22 5.11
CA ALA A 37 -20.57 -15.06 3.66
C ALA A 37 -19.79 -13.83 3.14
N ASP A 38 -19.54 -12.82 3.99
CA ASP A 38 -18.80 -11.61 3.64
C ASP A 38 -17.28 -11.82 3.71
N ARG A 39 -16.81 -12.83 4.45
CA ARG A 39 -15.38 -13.09 4.70
C ARG A 39 -14.55 -13.19 3.42
N PRO A 40 -14.96 -13.92 2.37
CA PRO A 40 -14.17 -14.00 1.14
C PRO A 40 -13.94 -12.63 0.48
N ALA A 41 -14.94 -11.74 0.50
CA ALA A 41 -14.82 -10.40 -0.08
C ALA A 41 -13.89 -9.50 0.74
N VAL A 42 -13.96 -9.60 2.08
CA VAL A 42 -13.03 -8.91 3.00
C VAL A 42 -11.59 -9.40 2.76
N ILE A 43 -11.37 -10.72 2.75
CA ILE A 43 -10.06 -11.35 2.49
C ILE A 43 -9.52 -10.92 1.13
N ALA A 44 -10.33 -10.91 0.09
CA ALA A 44 -9.91 -10.51 -1.26
C ALA A 44 -9.45 -9.04 -1.29
N THR A 45 -10.17 -8.15 -0.61
CA THR A 45 -9.78 -6.73 -0.54
C THR A 45 -8.47 -6.54 0.22
N LEU A 46 -8.33 -7.16 1.39
CA LEU A 46 -7.10 -7.10 2.19
C LEU A 46 -5.90 -7.69 1.45
N THR A 47 -6.11 -8.81 0.76
CA THR A 47 -5.11 -9.45 -0.11
C THR A 47 -4.67 -8.49 -1.21
N LYS A 48 -5.60 -7.85 -1.90
CA LYS A 48 -5.29 -6.90 -2.97
C LYS A 48 -4.49 -5.70 -2.45
N LEU A 49 -4.88 -5.13 -1.32
CA LEU A 49 -4.14 -4.02 -0.70
C LEU A 49 -2.71 -4.45 -0.33
N ARG A 50 -2.54 -5.62 0.32
CA ARG A 50 -1.22 -6.15 0.66
C ARG A 50 -0.36 -6.36 -0.60
N ASP A 51 -0.93 -6.96 -1.64
CA ASP A 51 -0.20 -7.29 -2.86
C ASP A 51 0.31 -6.06 -3.59
N MET A 52 -0.51 -5.01 -3.71
CA MET A 52 -0.09 -3.74 -4.32
C MET A 52 1.10 -3.11 -3.59
N HIS A 53 1.07 -3.09 -2.24
CA HIS A 53 2.20 -2.59 -1.46
C HIS A 53 3.43 -3.51 -1.53
N THR A 54 3.22 -4.82 -1.65
CA THR A 54 4.30 -5.81 -1.78
C THR A 54 5.00 -5.71 -3.14
N GLU A 55 4.22 -5.50 -4.21
CA GLU A 55 4.72 -5.25 -5.56
C GLU A 55 5.54 -3.97 -5.60
N SER A 56 5.00 -2.86 -5.06
CA SER A 56 5.73 -1.60 -4.92
C SER A 56 7.02 -1.79 -4.10
N LYS A 57 6.96 -2.50 -2.98
CA LYS A 57 8.15 -2.81 -2.15
C LYS A 57 9.22 -3.54 -2.95
N THR A 58 8.81 -4.59 -3.66
CA THR A 58 9.72 -5.43 -4.47
C THR A 58 10.38 -4.59 -5.56
N ALA A 59 9.62 -3.71 -6.21
CA ALA A 59 10.17 -2.77 -7.19
C ALA A 59 11.19 -1.83 -6.54
N TYR A 60 10.86 -1.22 -5.39
CA TYR A 60 11.79 -0.36 -4.65
C TYR A 60 13.05 -1.10 -4.18
N ASP A 61 12.95 -2.37 -3.77
CA ASP A 61 14.10 -3.21 -3.38
C ASP A 61 15.10 -3.43 -4.53
N ALA A 62 14.62 -3.40 -5.78
CA ALA A 62 15.45 -3.54 -6.98
C ALA A 62 16.09 -2.22 -7.48
N ILE A 63 15.65 -1.06 -6.98
CA ILE A 63 16.19 0.24 -7.41
C ILE A 63 17.66 0.38 -6.96
N GLY A 64 18.52 0.67 -7.94
CA GLY A 64 19.95 0.91 -7.72
C GLY A 64 20.24 2.31 -7.14
N PRO A 65 21.53 2.63 -6.95
CA PRO A 65 21.96 3.92 -6.40
C PRO A 65 21.42 5.10 -7.18
N SER A 66 21.03 6.15 -6.47
CA SER A 66 20.45 7.34 -7.09
C SER A 66 21.49 8.23 -7.75
N PRO A 67 21.22 8.73 -8.98
CA PRO A 67 22.01 9.79 -9.60
C PRO A 67 21.64 11.19 -9.08
N LEU A 68 20.66 11.31 -8.18
CA LEU A 68 20.20 12.58 -7.62
C LEU A 68 20.67 12.73 -6.16
N PRO A 69 21.04 13.95 -5.72
CA PRO A 69 21.28 14.22 -4.31
C PRO A 69 20.07 13.77 -3.48
N ARG A 70 20.31 13.03 -2.39
CA ARG A 70 19.27 12.51 -1.48
C ARG A 70 18.26 11.53 -2.11
N GLY A 71 18.47 11.06 -3.34
CA GLY A 71 17.58 10.06 -3.93
C GLY A 71 17.69 8.68 -3.27
N ASP A 72 18.82 8.35 -2.66
CA ASP A 72 18.92 7.13 -1.83
C ASP A 72 18.09 7.25 -0.54
N GLU A 73 17.97 8.46 0.04
CA GLU A 73 17.07 8.71 1.17
C GLU A 73 15.60 8.53 0.76
N LEU A 74 15.24 8.96 -0.46
CA LEU A 74 13.92 8.70 -1.05
C LEU A 74 13.64 7.20 -1.05
N VAL A 75 14.50 6.42 -1.70
CA VAL A 75 14.32 4.96 -1.87
C VAL A 75 14.31 4.24 -0.51
N ALA A 76 15.22 4.58 0.39
CA ALA A 76 15.28 3.99 1.72
C ALA A 76 14.00 4.24 2.53
N GLY A 77 13.47 5.48 2.48
CA GLY A 77 12.21 5.85 3.14
C GLY A 77 11.01 5.05 2.62
N ARG A 78 10.94 4.77 1.31
CA ARG A 78 9.89 3.92 0.74
C ARG A 78 10.06 2.46 1.13
N ARG A 79 11.26 1.90 1.03
CA ARG A 79 11.52 0.51 1.45
C ARG A 79 11.09 0.26 2.89
N LYS A 80 11.45 1.18 3.80
CA LYS A 80 11.04 1.12 5.21
C LYS A 80 9.52 1.21 5.34
N GLY A 81 8.90 2.29 4.82
CA GLY A 81 7.46 2.51 4.94
C GLY A 81 6.61 1.41 4.30
N LEU A 82 7.08 0.83 3.17
CA LEU A 82 6.44 -0.29 2.49
C LEU A 82 6.58 -1.59 3.30
N GLY A 83 7.76 -1.83 3.90
CA GLY A 83 7.95 -2.98 4.80
C GLY A 83 6.99 -2.96 6.00
N GLU A 84 6.81 -1.78 6.61
CA GLU A 84 5.90 -1.59 7.74
C GLU A 84 4.43 -1.82 7.35
N ILE A 85 3.97 -1.21 6.25
CA ILE A 85 2.56 -1.35 5.85
C ILE A 85 2.23 -2.73 5.30
N VAL A 86 3.14 -3.39 4.57
CA VAL A 86 2.95 -4.79 4.13
C VAL A 86 2.75 -5.71 5.33
N THR A 87 3.56 -5.52 6.39
CA THR A 87 3.43 -6.29 7.64
C THR A 87 2.07 -6.06 8.29
N LYS A 88 1.63 -4.80 8.43
CA LYS A 88 0.30 -4.48 8.99
C LYS A 88 -0.85 -5.07 8.18
N LEU A 89 -0.79 -4.98 6.85
CA LEU A 89 -1.82 -5.52 5.96
C LEU A 89 -1.88 -7.06 6.04
N GLN A 90 -0.74 -7.73 6.20
CA GLN A 90 -0.68 -9.17 6.45
C GLN A 90 -1.33 -9.52 7.81
N ASP A 91 -1.07 -8.75 8.87
CA ASP A 91 -1.73 -8.94 10.17
C ASP A 91 -3.26 -8.78 10.08
N TYR A 92 -3.74 -7.79 9.34
CA TYR A 92 -5.18 -7.60 9.11
C TYR A 92 -5.79 -8.76 8.33
N LEU A 93 -5.09 -9.26 7.31
CA LEU A 93 -5.53 -10.42 6.53
C LEU A 93 -5.64 -11.68 7.41
N ASP A 94 -4.66 -11.91 8.29
CA ASP A 94 -4.68 -13.08 9.18
C ASP A 94 -5.75 -12.97 10.26
N LYS A 95 -6.03 -11.75 10.76
CA LYS A 95 -7.20 -11.49 11.62
C LYS A 95 -8.51 -11.74 10.86
N ALA A 96 -8.65 -11.27 9.63
CA ALA A 96 -9.85 -11.50 8.82
C ALA A 96 -10.08 -12.99 8.50
N ARG A 97 -9.06 -13.84 8.56
CA ARG A 97 -9.19 -15.30 8.39
C ARG A 97 -9.66 -16.01 9.67
N SER A 98 -9.33 -15.47 10.84
CA SER A 98 -9.48 -16.16 12.12
C SER A 98 -10.55 -15.57 13.04
N PHE A 99 -10.88 -14.29 12.86
CA PHE A 99 -11.84 -13.60 13.73
C PHE A 99 -13.28 -14.09 13.52
N PRO A 100 -14.14 -14.01 14.55
CA PRO A 100 -15.57 -14.18 14.40
C PRO A 100 -16.14 -13.19 13.36
N PRO A 101 -17.20 -13.56 12.63
CA PRO A 101 -17.79 -12.72 11.59
C PRO A 101 -18.12 -11.30 12.05
N GLN A 102 -18.58 -11.16 13.30
CA GLN A 102 -19.02 -9.88 13.87
C GLN A 102 -17.90 -8.83 13.97
N GLY A 103 -16.63 -9.22 13.83
CA GLY A 103 -15.47 -8.31 13.87
C GLY A 103 -14.71 -8.21 12.55
N LEU A 104 -15.25 -8.71 11.43
CA LEU A 104 -14.57 -8.70 10.13
C LEU A 104 -14.45 -7.32 9.48
N ASP A 105 -15.33 -6.40 9.85
CA ASP A 105 -15.31 -5.01 9.40
C ASP A 105 -14.09 -4.25 9.93
N SER A 106 -13.62 -4.60 11.13
CA SER A 106 -12.56 -3.90 11.83
C SER A 106 -11.20 -4.02 11.11
N PRO A 107 -10.71 -5.23 10.72
CA PRO A 107 -9.51 -5.35 9.89
C PRO A 107 -9.63 -4.61 8.55
N LEU A 108 -10.81 -4.65 7.92
CA LEU A 108 -11.05 -3.96 6.65
C LEU A 108 -10.95 -2.44 6.79
N LEU A 109 -11.59 -1.88 7.82
CA LEU A 109 -11.57 -0.46 8.12
C LEU A 109 -10.15 0.03 8.42
N LEU A 110 -9.43 -0.68 9.30
CA LEU A 110 -8.06 -0.32 9.68
C LEU A 110 -7.10 -0.39 8.49
N ALA A 111 -7.20 -1.44 7.66
CA ALA A 111 -6.43 -1.55 6.43
C ALA A 111 -6.70 -0.39 5.47
N GLY A 112 -7.97 -0.01 5.31
CA GLY A 112 -8.35 1.14 4.48
C GLY A 112 -7.77 2.46 5.00
N ILE A 113 -7.83 2.71 6.30
CA ILE A 113 -7.26 3.92 6.93
C ILE A 113 -5.74 3.93 6.76
N ASP A 114 -5.05 2.85 7.11
CA ASP A 114 -3.59 2.77 7.02
C ASP A 114 -3.13 2.94 5.57
N ALA A 115 -3.79 2.29 4.60
CA ALA A 115 -3.45 2.42 3.18
C ALA A 115 -3.69 3.84 2.63
N MET A 116 -4.74 4.53 3.08
CA MET A 116 -5.06 5.89 2.62
C MET A 116 -4.22 6.99 3.29
N THR A 117 -3.73 6.73 4.51
CA THR A 117 -2.95 7.70 5.28
C THR A 117 -1.45 7.42 5.25
N TRP A 118 -1.05 6.32 4.60
CA TRP A 118 0.35 5.95 4.41
C TRP A 118 1.14 7.05 3.72
N LYS A 119 2.25 7.43 4.37
CA LYS A 119 3.21 8.39 3.85
C LYS A 119 4.61 7.91 4.21
N PRO A 120 5.46 7.55 3.23
CA PRO A 120 6.82 7.14 3.51
C PRO A 120 7.65 8.35 3.99
N GLU A 121 8.67 8.07 4.80
CA GLU A 121 9.67 9.06 5.21
C GLU A 121 10.56 9.50 4.03
N GLY A 122 11.26 10.63 4.19
CA GLY A 122 12.24 11.11 3.23
C GLY A 122 11.66 12.00 2.11
N PRO A 123 12.51 12.46 1.19
CA PRO A 123 12.10 13.41 0.15
C PRO A 123 11.22 12.76 -0.92
N SER A 124 10.35 13.52 -1.56
CA SER A 124 9.61 13.16 -2.78
C SER A 124 10.43 13.45 -4.05
N LEU A 125 10.05 12.87 -5.20
CA LEU A 125 10.65 13.22 -6.49
C LEU A 125 10.56 14.74 -6.76
N SER A 126 9.49 15.39 -6.30
CA SER A 126 9.31 16.84 -6.39
C SER A 126 10.32 17.61 -5.54
N ASP A 127 10.63 17.14 -4.32
CA ASP A 127 11.63 17.77 -3.45
C ASP A 127 13.05 17.66 -4.05
N LEU A 128 13.31 16.60 -4.80
CA LEU A 128 14.58 16.39 -5.50
C LEU A 128 14.70 17.21 -6.80
N GLN A 129 13.65 17.96 -7.19
CA GLN A 129 13.54 18.63 -8.50
C GLN A 129 13.78 17.66 -9.66
N ALA A 130 13.38 16.40 -9.48
CA ALA A 130 13.56 15.36 -10.47
C ALA A 130 12.69 15.65 -11.72
N PRO A 131 13.10 15.17 -12.91
CA PRO A 131 12.21 15.09 -14.06
C PRO A 131 10.87 14.43 -13.73
N LYS A 132 9.83 14.76 -14.48
CA LYS A 132 8.53 14.09 -14.33
C LYS A 132 8.64 12.64 -14.79
N CYS A 133 7.82 11.78 -14.19
CA CYS A 133 7.56 10.44 -14.70
C CYS A 133 7.09 10.51 -16.15
N THR A 134 7.77 9.81 -17.06
CA THR A 134 7.29 9.58 -18.42
C THR A 134 6.50 8.28 -18.43
N LYS A 135 5.23 8.35 -18.85
CA LYS A 135 4.38 7.17 -19.06
C LYS A 135 4.70 6.50 -20.38
#